data_AF-W4F5J5-F1
#
_entry.id   AF-W4F5J5-F1
#
_cell.length_a   1.000
_cell.length_b   1.000
_cell.length_c   1.000
_cell.angle_alpha   90.00
_cell.angle_beta   90.00
_cell.angle_gamma   90.00
#
_symmetry.space_group_name_H-M   'P 1'
#
loop_
_entity.id
_entity.type
_entity.pdbx_description
1 polymer ?
#
loop_
_entity_poly.entity_id
_entity_poly.type
_entity_poly.pdbx_seq_one_letter_code
_entity_poly.pdbx_strand_id
1 'polypeptide(L)'
;MKHLRGRMDESILVCAYYGANGERLIRRGYKMAKMLDCPLYILTVDPQPFDNFDAEKVEYLNNWQQLAEELEVEEFIIRDNEKKPIQNVIAEVAHQYNITQVVIGQTAQSRWEEITKGSFMNLLLKTISFVDLHVVSVERHVRNEEDAMFEKGVRAYLLEDGNDYKVSFTCSKNIYYEGIFFKEIGTDFDNGIFKFMHENKMHEVHISENHVTDSTKIPSKSRQ
;
A
#
# COMPACT_ATOMS: atom_id res chain seq x y z
N MET A 1 7.95 -39.68 -14.31
CA MET A 1 7.77 -39.79 -12.83
C MET A 1 7.29 -38.44 -12.33
N LYS A 2 6.10 -38.36 -11.71
CA LYS A 2 5.65 -37.15 -11.00
C LYS A 2 6.36 -37.14 -9.65
N HIS A 3 7.20 -36.15 -9.38
CA HIS A 3 7.74 -35.96 -8.04
C HIS A 3 6.58 -35.65 -7.10
N LEU A 4 6.38 -36.52 -6.10
CA LEU A 4 5.53 -36.22 -4.95
C LEU A 4 6.16 -35.02 -4.23
N ARG A 5 5.51 -33.86 -4.29
CA ARG A 5 5.87 -32.73 -3.44
C ARG A 5 5.27 -33.00 -2.07
N GLY A 6 6.10 -33.38 -1.11
CA GLY A 6 5.74 -33.24 0.30
C GLY A 6 5.67 -31.76 0.63
N ARG A 7 4.82 -31.40 1.60
CA ARG A 7 4.79 -30.06 2.20
C ARG A 7 6.22 -29.67 2.57
N MET A 8 6.72 -28.58 2.00
CA MET A 8 8.04 -28.07 2.35
C MET A 8 7.93 -27.40 3.74
N ASP A 9 8.92 -27.58 4.61
CA ASP A 9 9.04 -26.86 5.90
C ASP A 9 9.47 -25.40 5.65
N GLU A 10 8.74 -24.73 4.77
CA GLU A 10 8.95 -23.35 4.37
C GLU A 10 7.83 -22.48 4.95
N SER A 11 8.04 -21.17 4.92
CA SER A 11 7.15 -20.18 5.51
C SER A 11 7.57 -18.82 4.96
N ILE A 12 6.64 -18.14 4.30
CA ILE A 12 6.92 -16.88 3.62
C ILE A 12 6.35 -15.73 4.42
N LEU A 13 7.16 -14.70 4.68
CA LEU A 13 6.73 -13.41 5.19
C LEU A 13 6.79 -12.37 4.08
N VAL A 14 5.68 -11.70 3.80
CA VAL A 14 5.66 -10.53 2.92
C VAL A 14 5.67 -9.27 3.76
N CYS A 15 6.67 -8.42 3.59
CA CYS A 15 6.68 -7.09 4.18
C CYS A 15 5.98 -6.10 3.25
N ALA A 16 4.73 -5.77 3.56
CA ALA A 16 3.94 -4.77 2.87
C ALA A 16 4.20 -3.38 3.46
N TYR A 17 4.19 -2.34 2.62
CA TYR A 17 4.38 -0.95 3.01
C TYR A 17 3.36 -0.06 2.30
N TYR A 18 2.98 1.06 2.93
CA TYR A 18 1.97 1.98 2.40
C TYR A 18 2.33 2.54 1.02
N GLY A 19 1.43 2.33 0.07
CA GLY A 19 1.56 2.73 -1.33
C GLY A 19 0.99 1.67 -2.28
N ALA A 20 0.87 2.05 -3.55
CA ALA A 20 0.23 1.26 -4.62
C ALA A 20 0.81 -0.15 -4.88
N ASN A 21 1.92 -0.52 -4.21
CA ASN A 21 2.66 -1.75 -4.47
C ASN A 21 2.42 -2.88 -3.45
N GLY A 22 1.75 -2.60 -2.31
CA GLY A 22 1.54 -3.61 -1.26
C GLY A 22 0.77 -4.84 -1.75
N GLU A 23 -0.31 -4.63 -2.50
CA GLU A 23 -1.09 -5.72 -3.09
C GLU A 23 -0.25 -6.60 -4.03
N ARG A 24 0.57 -5.98 -4.90
CA ARG A 24 1.43 -6.71 -5.83
C ARG A 24 2.43 -7.59 -5.09
N LEU A 25 3.00 -7.10 -3.99
CA LEU A 25 3.91 -7.87 -3.14
C LEU A 25 3.19 -9.05 -2.48
N ILE A 26 2.00 -8.82 -1.93
CA ILE A 26 1.16 -9.86 -1.30
C ILE A 26 0.84 -10.96 -2.34
N ARG A 27 0.34 -10.58 -3.52
CA ARG A 27 0.04 -11.54 -4.59
C ARG A 27 1.29 -12.28 -5.08
N ARG A 28 2.46 -11.63 -5.08
CA ARG A 28 3.72 -12.28 -5.43
C ARG A 28 4.15 -13.29 -4.36
N GLY A 29 4.08 -12.92 -3.09
CA GLY A 29 4.31 -13.81 -1.96
C GLY A 29 3.39 -15.02 -1.98
N TYR A 30 2.10 -14.81 -2.21
CA TYR A 30 1.11 -15.88 -2.35
C TYR A 30 1.45 -16.87 -3.47
N LYS A 31 1.86 -16.38 -4.65
CA LYS A 31 2.30 -17.28 -5.72
C LYS A 31 3.49 -18.14 -5.30
N MET A 32 4.44 -17.58 -4.54
CA MET A 32 5.60 -18.33 -4.03
C MET A 32 5.17 -19.35 -2.97
N ALA A 33 4.34 -18.94 -2.01
CA ALA A 33 3.84 -19.81 -0.94
C ALA A 33 3.06 -21.00 -1.52
N LYS A 34 2.18 -20.74 -2.50
CA LYS A 34 1.44 -21.77 -3.23
C LYS A 34 2.33 -22.70 -4.04
N MET A 35 3.45 -22.22 -4.58
CA MET A 35 4.41 -23.06 -5.31
C MET A 35 5.18 -24.01 -4.39
N LEU A 36 5.47 -23.56 -3.17
CA LEU A 36 6.18 -24.32 -2.13
C LEU A 36 5.25 -25.14 -1.24
N ASP A 37 3.92 -24.94 -1.36
CA ASP A 37 2.90 -25.54 -0.51
C ASP A 37 3.14 -25.23 0.98
N CYS A 38 3.27 -23.93 1.29
CA CYS A 38 3.69 -23.45 2.60
C CYS A 38 2.83 -22.26 3.10
N PRO A 39 2.81 -21.97 4.41
CA PRO A 39 2.09 -20.83 4.96
C PRO A 39 2.65 -19.50 4.46
N LEU A 40 1.75 -18.52 4.39
CA LEU A 40 2.04 -17.13 4.05
C LEU A 40 1.65 -16.24 5.23
N TYR A 41 2.53 -15.32 5.57
CA TYR A 41 2.34 -14.28 6.56
C TYR A 41 2.52 -12.92 5.90
N ILE A 42 1.79 -11.92 6.37
CA ILE A 42 1.96 -10.53 5.91
C ILE A 42 2.31 -9.67 7.12
N LEU A 43 3.31 -8.80 6.96
CA LEU A 43 3.71 -7.83 7.98
C LEU A 43 3.65 -6.42 7.41
N THR A 44 2.98 -5.53 8.13
CA THR A 44 3.06 -4.08 7.96
C THR A 44 3.59 -3.46 9.24
N VAL A 45 4.50 -2.48 9.11
CA VAL A 45 5.13 -1.79 10.24
C VAL A 45 4.97 -0.29 10.06
N ASP A 46 4.44 0.39 11.07
CA ASP A 46 4.32 1.85 11.09
C ASP A 46 4.85 2.42 12.41
N PRO A 47 5.66 3.50 12.36
CA PRO A 47 6.11 4.19 13.56
C PRO A 47 5.03 5.02 14.26
N GLN A 48 3.94 5.36 13.56
CA GLN A 48 2.79 6.05 14.13
C GLN A 48 1.80 5.02 14.70
N PRO A 49 1.04 5.39 15.76
CA PRO A 49 -0.07 4.56 16.20
C PRO A 49 -1.18 4.57 15.15
N PHE A 50 -1.93 3.47 15.07
CA PHE A 50 -3.04 3.30 14.13
C PHE A 50 -4.05 4.46 14.18
N ASP A 51 -4.35 4.99 15.38
CA ASP A 51 -5.27 6.11 15.58
C ASP A 51 -4.86 7.41 14.87
N ASN A 52 -3.58 7.53 14.49
CA ASN A 52 -3.02 8.68 13.78
C ASN A 52 -2.82 8.42 12.28
N PHE A 53 -3.28 7.28 11.76
CA PHE A 53 -3.18 7.00 10.33
C PHE A 53 -4.11 7.93 9.55
N ASP A 54 -3.59 8.42 8.43
CA ASP A 54 -4.42 9.12 7.44
C ASP A 54 -5.37 8.13 6.75
N ALA A 55 -6.38 8.68 6.06
CA ALA A 55 -7.39 7.88 5.37
C ALA A 55 -6.79 6.94 4.32
N GLU A 56 -5.68 7.34 3.67
CA GLU A 56 -4.99 6.53 2.65
C GLU A 56 -4.43 5.24 3.26
N LYS A 57 -3.71 5.38 4.38
CA LYS A 57 -3.14 4.23 5.09
C LYS A 57 -4.22 3.27 5.56
N VAL A 58 -5.31 3.79 6.11
CA VAL A 58 -6.44 2.97 6.58
C VAL A 58 -7.07 2.22 5.40
N GLU A 59 -7.26 2.88 4.25
CA GLU A 59 -7.79 2.25 3.04
C GLU A 59 -6.87 1.13 2.53
N TYR A 60 -5.55 1.36 2.47
CA TYR A 60 -4.60 0.29 2.10
C TYR A 60 -4.67 -0.90 3.05
N LEU A 61 -4.76 -0.68 4.36
CA LEU A 61 -4.85 -1.76 5.34
C LEU A 61 -6.11 -2.58 5.15
N ASN A 62 -7.26 -1.92 5.00
CA ASN A 62 -8.53 -2.61 4.76
C ASN A 62 -8.46 -3.46 3.48
N ASN A 63 -7.92 -2.89 2.39
CA ASN A 63 -7.76 -3.61 1.12
C ASN A 63 -6.82 -4.82 1.25
N TRP A 64 -5.71 -4.69 2.00
CA TRP A 64 -4.79 -5.80 2.21
C TRP A 64 -5.31 -6.84 3.18
N GLN A 65 -6.08 -6.46 4.19
CA GLN A 65 -6.76 -7.39 5.09
C GLN A 65 -7.77 -8.22 4.32
N GLN A 66 -8.63 -7.59 3.52
CA GLN A 66 -9.57 -8.29 2.65
C GLN A 66 -8.84 -9.25 1.71
N LEU A 67 -7.75 -8.78 1.07
CA LEU A 67 -6.93 -9.63 0.21
C LEU A 67 -6.28 -10.79 0.97
N ALA A 68 -5.87 -10.58 2.22
CA ALA A 68 -5.28 -11.63 3.05
C ALA A 68 -6.30 -12.72 3.38
N GLU A 69 -7.55 -12.34 3.67
CA GLU A 69 -8.66 -13.26 3.86
C GLU A 69 -8.96 -14.06 2.58
N GLU A 70 -9.06 -13.37 1.43
CA GLU A 70 -9.30 -14.01 0.12
C GLU A 70 -8.22 -15.02 -0.27
N LEU A 71 -6.98 -14.77 0.16
CA LEU A 71 -5.82 -15.61 -0.14
C LEU A 71 -5.55 -16.67 0.94
N GLU A 72 -6.37 -16.75 1.98
CA GLU A 72 -6.21 -17.68 3.11
C GLU A 72 -4.80 -17.56 3.74
N VAL A 73 -4.34 -16.31 3.93
CA VAL A 73 -3.08 -16.00 4.61
C VAL A 73 -3.17 -16.47 6.06
N GLU A 74 -2.09 -17.04 6.58
CA GLU A 74 -2.04 -17.59 7.94
C GLU A 74 -2.22 -16.48 8.99
N GLU A 75 -1.51 -15.36 8.83
CA GLU A 75 -1.68 -14.20 9.69
C GLU A 75 -1.33 -12.88 8.99
N PHE A 76 -2.16 -11.85 9.24
CA PHE A 76 -1.90 -10.46 8.86
C PHE A 76 -1.47 -9.66 10.10
N ILE A 77 -0.17 -9.36 10.17
CA ILE A 77 0.48 -8.79 11.34
C ILE A 77 0.65 -7.27 11.14
N ILE A 78 0.07 -6.51 12.06
CA ILE A 78 0.23 -5.05 12.14
C ILE A 78 1.12 -4.73 13.34
N ARG A 79 2.24 -4.04 13.10
CA ARG A 79 3.10 -3.46 14.13
C ARG A 79 3.04 -1.94 14.03
N ASP A 80 2.13 -1.32 14.76
CA ASP A 80 1.98 0.13 14.87
C ASP A 80 2.71 0.68 16.11
N ASN A 81 2.84 2.00 16.19
CA ASN A 81 3.57 2.70 17.28
C ASN A 81 4.99 2.14 17.52
N GLU A 82 5.61 1.62 16.46
CA GLU A 82 6.86 0.88 16.57
C GLU A 82 8.06 1.83 16.46
N LYS A 83 8.87 1.84 17.51
CA LYS A 83 10.04 2.73 17.64
C LYS A 83 11.35 2.02 17.28
N LYS A 84 11.33 0.69 17.25
CA LYS A 84 12.48 -0.11 16.83
C LYS A 84 12.75 0.13 15.34
N PRO A 85 14.02 0.03 14.92
CA PRO A 85 14.35 -0.03 13.50
C PRO A 85 13.61 -1.20 12.83
N ILE A 86 13.01 -0.95 11.66
CA ILE A 86 12.14 -1.92 10.99
C ILE A 86 12.82 -3.28 10.73
N GLN A 87 14.12 -3.30 10.43
CA GLN A 87 14.85 -4.57 10.24
C GLN A 87 14.84 -5.45 11.50
N ASN A 88 14.81 -4.86 12.69
CA ASN A 88 14.73 -5.60 13.94
C ASN A 88 13.31 -6.14 14.16
N VAL A 89 12.29 -5.38 13.76
CA VAL A 89 10.88 -5.80 13.81
C VAL A 89 10.65 -6.98 12.87
N ILE A 90 11.17 -6.91 11.65
CA ILE A 90 11.10 -8.01 10.67
C ILE A 90 11.85 -9.23 11.23
N ALA A 91 13.02 -9.06 11.85
CA ALA A 91 13.76 -10.17 12.47
C ALA A 91 13.00 -10.83 13.62
N GLU A 92 12.37 -10.03 14.47
CA GLU A 92 11.56 -10.49 15.60
C GLU A 92 10.35 -11.32 15.13
N VAL A 93 9.62 -10.79 14.15
CA VAL A 93 8.49 -11.50 13.51
C VAL A 93 8.99 -12.77 12.80
N ALA A 94 10.12 -12.69 12.09
CA ALA A 94 10.70 -13.83 11.41
C ALA A 94 11.04 -14.97 12.38
N HIS A 95 11.61 -14.66 13.54
CA HIS A 95 11.84 -15.64 14.59
C HIS A 95 10.55 -16.16 15.22
N GLN A 96 9.59 -15.28 15.54
CA GLN A 96 8.34 -15.65 16.19
C GLN A 96 7.54 -16.68 15.36
N TYR A 97 7.51 -16.51 14.04
CA TYR A 97 6.73 -17.34 13.13
C TYR A 97 7.56 -18.37 12.36
N ASN A 98 8.82 -18.59 12.75
CA ASN A 98 9.75 -19.50 12.09
C ASN A 98 9.80 -19.27 10.57
N ILE A 99 9.89 -18.01 10.16
CA ILE A 99 9.96 -17.59 8.76
C ILE A 99 11.27 -18.05 8.15
N THR A 100 11.19 -18.66 6.98
CA THR A 100 12.34 -19.15 6.20
C THR A 100 12.65 -18.23 5.03
N GLN A 101 11.65 -17.50 4.53
CA GLN A 101 11.80 -16.60 3.39
C GLN A 101 11.06 -15.28 3.62
N VAL A 102 11.71 -14.15 3.33
CA VAL A 102 11.15 -12.80 3.45
C VAL A 102 11.08 -12.15 2.07
N VAL A 103 9.93 -11.57 1.75
CA VAL A 103 9.66 -10.87 0.50
C VAL A 103 9.58 -9.37 0.77
N ILE A 104 10.41 -8.60 0.08
CA ILE A 104 10.43 -7.14 0.17
C ILE A 104 10.34 -6.50 -1.23
N GLY A 105 9.74 -5.31 -1.32
CA GLY A 105 9.72 -4.55 -2.56
C GLY A 105 11.03 -3.78 -2.82
N GLN A 106 11.45 -3.71 -4.08
CA GLN A 106 12.64 -2.94 -4.49
C GLN A 106 12.54 -1.45 -4.14
N THR A 107 11.37 -0.81 -4.27
CA THR A 107 11.18 0.61 -3.86
C THR A 107 11.23 0.80 -2.35
N ALA A 108 10.99 -0.25 -1.56
CA ALA A 108 11.19 -0.20 -0.12
C ALA A 108 12.67 0.04 0.19
N GLN A 109 13.61 -0.51 -0.60
CA GLN A 109 15.03 -0.21 -0.46
C GLN A 109 15.29 1.31 -0.53
N SER A 110 14.79 2.00 -1.55
CA SER A 110 15.00 3.45 -1.71
C SER A 110 14.29 4.28 -0.63
N ARG A 111 13.04 3.93 -0.27
CA ARG A 111 12.28 4.65 0.78
C ARG A 111 12.86 4.45 2.18
N TRP A 112 13.35 3.26 2.51
CA TRP A 112 13.98 3.00 3.80
C TRP A 112 15.42 3.52 3.84
N GLU A 113 16.13 3.55 2.70
CA GLU A 113 17.43 4.24 2.56
C GLU A 113 17.32 5.75 2.79
N GLU A 114 16.20 6.39 2.46
CA GLU A 114 15.95 7.81 2.79
C GLU A 114 15.76 8.03 4.30
N ILE A 115 15.27 7.02 5.03
CA ILE A 115 14.99 7.09 6.48
C ILE A 115 16.21 6.69 7.32
N THR A 116 17.02 5.74 6.83
CA THR A 116 18.23 5.27 7.53
C THR A 116 19.49 5.91 6.97
N LYS A 117 20.44 6.35 7.81
CA LYS A 117 21.77 6.85 7.38
C LYS A 117 22.70 5.73 6.84
N GLY A 118 22.21 4.87 5.96
CA GLY A 118 22.88 3.69 5.41
C GLY A 118 21.98 2.86 4.48
N SER A 119 22.51 1.81 3.86
CA SER A 119 21.70 0.93 3.00
C SER A 119 20.80 0.02 3.84
N PHE A 120 19.48 0.21 3.74
CA PHE A 120 18.48 -0.60 4.43
C PHE A 120 18.67 -2.10 4.17
N MET A 121 18.96 -2.47 2.93
CA MET A 121 19.22 -3.86 2.54
C MET A 121 20.46 -4.42 3.26
N ASN A 122 21.52 -3.64 3.40
CA ASN A 122 22.71 -4.07 4.16
C ASN A 122 22.42 -4.25 5.65
N LEU A 123 21.54 -3.43 6.23
CA LEU A 123 21.09 -3.62 7.61
C LEU A 123 20.26 -4.89 7.74
N LEU A 124 19.32 -5.11 6.81
CA LEU A 124 18.45 -6.27 6.83
C LEU A 124 19.22 -7.58 6.64
N LEU A 125 20.18 -7.63 5.71
CA LEU A 125 21.09 -8.78 5.51
C LEU A 125 21.96 -9.07 6.75
N LYS A 126 22.31 -8.04 7.52
CA LYS A 126 23.07 -8.22 8.77
C LYS A 126 22.20 -8.70 9.92
N THR A 127 20.98 -8.16 10.02
CA THR A 127 20.06 -8.48 11.12
C THR A 127 19.37 -9.83 10.90
N ILE A 128 19.03 -10.19 9.66
CA ILE A 128 18.23 -11.36 9.31
C ILE A 128 19.05 -12.31 8.44
N SER A 129 20.14 -12.83 9.01
CA SER A 129 21.08 -13.74 8.31
C SER A 129 20.61 -15.19 8.23
N PHE A 130 19.41 -15.49 8.74
CA PHE A 130 18.86 -16.84 8.87
C PHE A 130 17.66 -17.11 7.94
N VAL A 131 17.30 -16.15 7.08
CA VAL A 131 16.21 -16.30 6.11
C VAL A 131 16.68 -15.93 4.71
N ASP A 132 16.05 -16.53 3.71
CA ASP A 132 16.23 -16.12 2.32
C ASP A 132 15.48 -14.81 2.04
N LEU A 133 16.14 -13.87 1.36
CA LEU A 133 15.55 -12.56 1.03
C LEU A 133 15.20 -12.47 -0.45
N HIS A 134 13.92 -12.24 -0.74
CA HIS A 134 13.39 -12.03 -2.09
C HIS A 134 13.10 -10.55 -2.31
N VAL A 135 13.91 -9.89 -3.14
CA VAL A 135 13.66 -8.51 -3.58
C VAL A 135 12.84 -8.53 -4.85
N VAL A 136 11.58 -8.08 -4.75
CA VAL A 136 10.64 -8.06 -5.88
C VAL A 136 10.62 -6.68 -6.50
N SER A 137 10.83 -6.62 -7.81
CA SER A 137 10.61 -5.39 -8.56
C SER A 137 9.12 -5.04 -8.55
N VAL A 138 8.86 -3.86 -8.01
CA VAL A 138 7.56 -3.22 -7.95
C VAL A 138 7.70 -1.97 -8.79
N GLU A 139 6.69 -1.68 -9.61
CA GLU A 139 6.73 -0.48 -10.44
C GLU A 139 6.93 0.73 -9.53
N ARG A 140 7.93 1.55 -9.85
CA ARG A 140 7.92 2.92 -9.40
C ARG A 140 6.69 3.52 -10.06
N HIS A 141 5.57 3.59 -9.34
CA HIS A 141 4.81 4.82 -9.42
C HIS A 141 5.84 5.86 -8.98
N VAL A 142 6.46 6.48 -9.98
CA VAL A 142 7.20 7.70 -9.83
C VAL A 142 6.27 8.52 -8.94
N ARG A 143 6.71 8.86 -7.72
CA ARG A 143 6.26 10.14 -7.19
C ARG A 143 6.69 11.09 -8.29
N ASN A 144 5.77 11.44 -9.18
CA ASN A 144 6.07 12.35 -10.27
C ASN A 144 6.77 13.54 -9.62
N GLU A 145 7.66 14.22 -10.32
CA GLU A 145 8.20 15.50 -9.84
C GLU A 145 7.06 16.49 -9.44
N GLU A 146 5.83 16.20 -9.91
CA GLU A 146 4.53 16.74 -9.50
C GLU A 146 4.16 16.52 -8.01
N ASP A 147 4.55 15.43 -7.32
CA ASP A 147 4.24 15.24 -5.88
C ASP A 147 4.93 16.29 -4.98
N ALA A 148 5.99 16.93 -5.47
CA ALA A 148 6.60 18.09 -4.79
C ALA A 148 5.79 19.39 -5.00
N MET A 149 4.80 19.37 -5.90
CA MET A 149 3.91 20.49 -6.22
C MET A 149 2.60 20.42 -5.43
N PHE A 150 2.34 19.38 -4.65
CA PHE A 150 1.09 19.23 -3.89
C PHE A 150 1.30 19.13 -2.38
N GLU A 151 0.35 19.67 -1.62
CA GLU A 151 0.21 19.52 -0.18
C GLU A 151 -0.13 18.06 0.19
N LYS A 152 -0.07 17.76 1.49
CA LYS A 152 -0.51 16.44 1.99
C LYS A 152 -1.98 16.20 1.64
N GLY A 153 -2.27 14.98 1.17
CA GLY A 153 -3.61 14.59 0.76
C GLY A 153 -4.63 14.68 1.90
N VAL A 154 -5.84 15.15 1.57
CA VAL A 154 -6.97 15.24 2.47
C VAL A 154 -8.11 14.42 1.90
N ARG A 155 -8.81 13.68 2.76
CA ARG A 155 -9.99 12.90 2.37
C ARG A 155 -11.06 13.84 1.82
N ALA A 156 -11.57 13.51 0.64
CA ALA A 156 -12.61 14.27 -0.01
C ALA A 156 -13.53 13.34 -0.82
N TYR A 157 -14.61 13.91 -1.32
CA TYR A 157 -15.68 13.18 -1.99
C TYR A 157 -16.01 13.87 -3.29
N LEU A 158 -16.07 13.11 -4.39
CA LEU A 158 -16.70 13.58 -5.62
C LEU A 158 -18.21 13.49 -5.46
N LEU A 159 -18.89 14.60 -5.72
CA LEU A 159 -20.34 14.69 -5.79
C LEU A 159 -20.74 14.96 -7.24
N GLU A 160 -21.81 14.34 -7.71
CA GLU A 160 -22.44 14.74 -8.97
C GLU A 160 -23.03 16.16 -8.83
N ASP A 161 -22.73 17.02 -9.80
CA ASP A 161 -23.31 18.36 -9.93
C ASP A 161 -23.82 18.57 -11.36
N GLY A 162 -25.01 18.04 -11.62
CA GLY A 162 -25.60 18.05 -12.96
C GLY A 162 -24.85 17.12 -13.93
N ASN A 163 -24.13 17.70 -14.89
CA ASN A 163 -23.30 16.96 -15.86
C ASN A 163 -21.81 16.92 -15.47
N ASP A 164 -21.43 17.59 -14.38
CA ASP A 164 -20.06 17.66 -13.89
C ASP A 164 -19.95 17.05 -12.50
N TYR A 165 -18.71 17.01 -12.00
CA TYR A 165 -18.40 16.53 -10.67
C TYR A 165 -17.66 17.59 -9.89
N LYS A 166 -18.00 17.72 -8.62
CA LYS A 166 -17.31 18.61 -7.68
C LYS A 166 -16.68 17.86 -6.54
N VAL A 167 -15.57 18.38 -6.05
CA VAL A 167 -14.94 17.90 -4.83
C VAL A 167 -15.60 18.55 -3.62
N SER A 168 -15.88 17.74 -2.61
CA SER A 168 -16.39 18.15 -1.31
C SER A 168 -15.55 17.54 -0.21
N PHE A 169 -15.17 18.35 0.78
CA PHE A 169 -14.47 17.89 1.97
C PHE A 169 -15.40 17.41 3.07
N THR A 170 -16.72 17.57 2.88
CA THR A 170 -17.74 17.09 3.82
C THR A 170 -18.49 15.91 3.22
N CYS A 171 -18.65 14.85 4.02
CA CYS A 171 -19.42 13.67 3.65
C CYS A 171 -20.92 14.04 3.57
N SER A 172 -21.54 13.87 2.40
CA SER A 172 -22.94 14.19 2.15
C SER A 172 -23.66 12.99 1.51
N LYS A 173 -24.99 13.06 1.36
CA LYS A 173 -25.78 11.89 0.92
C LYS A 173 -25.57 11.47 -0.56
N ASN A 174 -24.91 12.29 -1.38
CA ASN A 174 -24.80 12.09 -2.84
C ASN A 174 -23.34 11.87 -3.28
N ILE A 175 -22.61 11.00 -2.60
CA ILE A 175 -21.20 10.71 -2.90
C ILE A 175 -21.08 9.78 -4.12
N TYR A 176 -20.42 10.28 -5.16
CA TYR A 176 -20.07 9.52 -6.34
C TYR A 176 -18.79 8.72 -6.14
N TYR A 177 -17.69 9.33 -5.70
CA TYR A 177 -16.49 8.58 -5.28
C TYR A 177 -15.93 9.15 -3.99
N GLU A 178 -15.45 8.27 -3.13
CA GLU A 178 -14.56 8.64 -2.02
C GLU A 178 -13.11 8.56 -2.51
N GLY A 179 -12.28 9.49 -2.07
CA GLY A 179 -10.89 9.53 -2.46
C GLY A 179 -10.11 10.59 -1.69
N ILE A 180 -8.96 10.95 -2.26
CA ILE A 180 -7.99 11.85 -1.64
C ILE A 180 -7.73 13.00 -2.59
N PHE A 181 -7.93 14.21 -2.07
CA PHE A 181 -7.57 15.44 -2.74
C PHE A 181 -6.17 15.89 -2.31
N PHE A 182 -5.28 16.13 -3.27
CA PHE A 182 -3.96 16.70 -3.07
C PHE A 182 -3.98 18.11 -3.66
N LYS A 183 -4.00 19.12 -2.78
CA LYS A 183 -4.05 20.53 -3.18
C LYS A 183 -2.70 20.98 -3.75
N GLU A 184 -2.68 21.74 -4.83
CA GLU A 184 -1.46 22.31 -5.40
C GLU A 184 -0.88 23.40 -4.47
N ILE A 185 0.44 23.40 -4.29
CA ILE A 185 1.15 24.36 -3.44
C ILE A 185 1.18 25.71 -4.15
N GLY A 186 0.76 26.76 -3.44
CA GLY A 186 0.81 28.14 -3.95
C GLY A 186 -0.48 28.63 -4.58
N THR A 187 -1.60 27.94 -4.37
CA THR A 187 -2.94 28.37 -4.79
C THR A 187 -3.88 28.61 -3.61
N ASP A 188 -4.65 29.69 -3.67
CA ASP A 188 -5.69 30.02 -2.68
C ASP A 188 -6.98 29.20 -2.90
N PHE A 189 -7.16 28.64 -4.09
CA PHE A 189 -8.31 27.81 -4.47
C PHE A 189 -8.01 26.31 -4.31
N ASP A 190 -9.07 25.49 -4.24
CA ASP A 190 -8.99 24.02 -4.20
C ASP A 190 -8.64 23.46 -5.59
N ASN A 191 -7.48 23.86 -6.11
CA ASN A 191 -6.89 23.33 -7.32
C ASN A 191 -5.93 22.21 -6.93
N GLY A 192 -5.93 21.12 -7.70
CA GLY A 192 -5.08 19.98 -7.41
C GLY A 192 -5.51 18.73 -8.13
N ILE A 193 -5.21 17.58 -7.53
CA ILE A 193 -5.58 16.28 -8.07
C ILE A 193 -6.44 15.51 -7.06
N PHE A 194 -7.44 14.80 -7.57
CA PHE A 194 -8.27 13.90 -6.78
C PHE A 194 -8.03 12.47 -7.23
N LYS A 195 -7.57 11.62 -6.31
CA LYS A 195 -7.30 10.20 -6.55
C LYS A 195 -8.35 9.35 -5.87
N PHE A 196 -8.88 8.35 -6.57
CA PHE A 196 -9.89 7.44 -6.04
C PHE A 196 -9.73 6.03 -6.63
N MET A 197 -10.23 5.03 -5.92
CA MET A 197 -10.21 3.64 -6.34
C MET A 197 -11.50 3.26 -7.07
N HIS A 198 -11.38 2.59 -8.21
CA HIS A 198 -12.49 1.96 -8.93
C HIS A 198 -12.03 0.66 -9.61
N GLU A 199 -12.78 -0.43 -9.45
CA GLU A 199 -12.44 -1.76 -10.01
C GLU A 199 -10.98 -2.19 -9.73
N ASN A 200 -10.49 -1.91 -8.51
CA ASN A 200 -9.13 -2.20 -8.08
C ASN A 200 -8.04 -1.50 -8.90
N LYS A 201 -8.37 -0.38 -9.56
CA LYS A 201 -7.45 0.53 -10.23
C LYS A 201 -7.55 1.92 -9.61
N MET A 202 -6.42 2.59 -9.48
CA MET A 202 -6.36 3.99 -9.09
C MET A 202 -6.72 4.87 -10.29
N HIS A 203 -7.67 5.76 -10.10
CA HIS A 203 -8.04 6.81 -11.03
C HIS A 203 -7.61 8.16 -10.46
N GLU A 204 -7.23 9.07 -11.36
CA GLU A 204 -6.81 10.43 -11.02
C GLU A 204 -7.54 11.41 -11.93
N VAL A 205 -8.09 12.47 -11.33
CA VAL A 205 -8.71 13.58 -12.03
C VAL A 205 -8.18 14.91 -11.52
N HIS A 206 -8.07 15.88 -12.41
CA HIS A 206 -7.62 17.23 -12.06
C HIS A 206 -8.80 18.08 -11.61
N ILE A 207 -8.59 18.83 -10.54
CA ILE A 207 -9.58 19.71 -9.94
C ILE A 207 -9.14 21.15 -10.18
N SER A 208 -10.07 21.97 -10.68
CA SER A 208 -9.91 23.41 -10.78
C SER A 208 -11.15 24.07 -10.19
N GLU A 209 -10.95 24.99 -9.23
CA GLU A 209 -12.01 25.70 -8.54
C GLU A 209 -13.13 24.76 -8.03
N ASN A 210 -12.75 23.67 -7.35
CA ASN A 210 -13.62 22.61 -6.85
C ASN A 210 -14.31 21.71 -7.89
N HIS A 211 -14.10 21.92 -9.18
CA HIS A 211 -14.72 21.11 -10.23
C HIS A 211 -13.70 20.20 -10.93
N VAL A 212 -14.16 19.03 -11.35
CA VAL A 212 -13.37 18.13 -12.17
C VAL A 212 -13.23 18.71 -13.57
N THR A 213 -12.00 18.90 -14.02
CA THR A 213 -11.69 19.51 -15.31
C THR A 213 -11.95 18.60 -16.51
N ASP A 214 -11.92 17.27 -16.32
CA ASP A 214 -12.23 16.28 -17.36
C ASP A 214 -13.05 15.12 -16.77
N SER A 215 -14.37 15.25 -16.87
CA SER A 215 -15.33 14.28 -16.35
C SER A 215 -15.32 12.95 -17.12
N THR A 216 -14.71 12.87 -18.32
CA THR A 216 -14.60 11.61 -19.10
C THR A 216 -13.66 10.58 -18.47
N LYS A 217 -12.76 11.05 -17.59
CA LYS A 217 -11.84 10.19 -16.83
C LYS A 217 -12.49 9.53 -15.62
N ILE A 218 -13.73 9.91 -15.29
CA ILE A 218 -14.49 9.32 -14.20
C ILE A 218 -15.24 8.11 -14.75
N PRO A 219 -14.89 6.89 -14.29
CA PRO A 219 -15.61 5.70 -14.70
C PRO A 219 -17.04 5.76 -14.15
N SER A 220 -18.00 5.28 -14.95
CA SER A 220 -19.40 5.23 -14.54
C SER A 220 -19.60 4.16 -13.48
N LYS A 221 -20.22 4.50 -12.34
CA LYS A 221 -20.68 3.50 -11.38
C LYS A 221 -21.75 2.62 -12.02
N SER A 222 -21.48 1.32 -12.12
CA SER A 222 -22.51 0.29 -12.32
C SER A 222 -23.56 0.45 -11.21
N ARG A 223 -24.77 0.89 -11.54
CA ARG A 223 -25.89 0.91 -10.58
C ARG A 223 -26.14 -0.53 -10.13
N GLN A 224 -25.84 -0.83 -8.86
CA GLN A 224 -26.48 -1.93 -8.13
C GLN A 224 -27.78 -1.41 -7.52
#